data_AF-A0AAJ0L8Y3-F1
#
_entry.id   AF-A0AAJ0L8Y3-F1
#
_cell.length_a   1.000
_cell.length_b   1.000
_cell.length_c   1.000
_cell.angle_alpha   90.00
_cell.angle_beta   90.00
_cell.angle_gamma   90.00
#
_symmetry.space_group_name_H-M   'P 1'
#
loop_
_entity.id
_entity.type
_entity.pdbx_description
1 polymer ?
#
loop_
_entity_poly.entity_id
_entity_poly.type
_entity_poly.pdbx_seq_one_letter_code
_entity_poly.pdbx_strand_id
1 'polypeptide(L)'
;MRTAIVTGASRGIGRACAITLATQGLAVVVNYAGSDGEAAQVVSEIENAGSRALAVQADVASASDVARLFDQAEAAFAGIDVVVSSAGVMTTGHIAEVGDDEFDRVIDVNLRGTFNVFREAARRVRDDGRLIGLSSTTLALNAPGYSLYNATKGAVEGMVRVVAKELGGRGITVNAVAPGPVETGLFLDGKSDADVQRMAGMAPQKRLGQPDDIAALVAFLASPQAAWVSGQIVRANGGIA
;
A
#
# COMPACT_ATOMS: atom_id res chain seq x y z
N MET A 1 -11.32 4.69 19.61
CA MET A 1 -10.11 4.02 19.06
C MET A 1 -10.02 4.41 17.60
N ARG A 2 -8.83 4.74 17.09
CA ARG A 2 -8.65 5.00 15.66
C ARG A 2 -8.58 3.67 14.91
N THR A 3 -9.08 3.62 13.68
CA THR A 3 -9.14 2.41 12.86
C THR A 3 -8.37 2.60 11.57
N ALA A 4 -7.58 1.60 11.20
CA ALA A 4 -6.89 1.51 9.92
C ALA A 4 -7.45 0.37 9.07
N ILE A 5 -7.66 0.64 7.77
CA ILE A 5 -7.80 -0.41 6.76
C ILE A 5 -6.47 -0.51 6.01
N VAL A 6 -5.91 -1.72 5.92
CA VAL A 6 -4.70 -1.97 5.12
C VAL A 6 -5.02 -3.04 4.08
N THR A 7 -4.95 -2.68 2.80
CA THR A 7 -5.15 -3.63 1.69
C THR A 7 -3.87 -4.36 1.35
N GLY A 8 -3.97 -5.63 0.94
CA GLY A 8 -2.79 -6.47 0.70
C GLY A 8 -1.97 -6.70 1.97
N ALA A 9 -2.63 -6.79 3.12
CA ALA A 9 -2.01 -6.83 4.45
C ALA A 9 -1.57 -8.23 4.90
N SER A 10 -1.73 -9.26 4.07
CA SER A 10 -1.34 -10.63 4.45
C SER A 10 0.18 -10.83 4.46
N ARG A 11 0.95 -10.03 3.70
CA ARG A 11 2.40 -10.21 3.55
C ARG A 11 3.14 -8.92 3.19
N GLY A 12 4.47 -8.99 3.22
CA GLY A 12 5.36 -7.91 2.77
C GLY A 12 5.09 -6.57 3.46
N ILE A 13 5.11 -5.49 2.67
CA ILE A 13 4.90 -4.11 3.16
C ILE A 13 3.53 -3.95 3.82
N GLY A 14 2.46 -4.51 3.25
CA GLY A 14 1.11 -4.40 3.81
C GLY A 14 1.02 -5.02 5.20
N ARG A 15 1.60 -6.22 5.39
CA ARG A 15 1.70 -6.86 6.72
C ARG A 15 2.45 -5.99 7.71
N ALA A 16 3.63 -5.48 7.33
CA ALA A 16 4.44 -4.62 8.20
C ALA A 16 3.69 -3.34 8.58
N CYS A 17 2.95 -2.73 7.64
CA CYS A 17 2.10 -1.57 7.92
C CYS A 17 0.97 -1.92 8.90
N ALA A 18 0.29 -3.05 8.72
CA ALA A 18 -0.78 -3.49 9.61
C ALA A 18 -0.29 -3.67 11.05
N ILE A 19 0.84 -4.36 11.22
CA ILE A 19 1.45 -4.58 12.55
C ILE A 19 1.91 -3.24 13.15
N THR A 20 2.59 -2.40 12.38
CA THR A 20 3.11 -1.12 12.89
C THR A 20 1.98 -0.15 13.27
N LEU A 21 0.87 -0.11 12.52
CA LEU A 21 -0.28 0.70 12.90
C LEU A 21 -0.98 0.15 14.16
N ALA A 22 -1.02 -1.18 14.31
CA ALA A 22 -1.54 -1.80 15.52
C ALA A 22 -0.71 -1.47 16.76
N THR A 23 0.64 -1.46 16.66
CA THR A 23 1.51 -1.06 17.78
C THR A 23 1.37 0.42 18.16
N GLN A 24 0.83 1.24 17.27
CA GLN A 24 0.42 2.63 17.56
C GLN A 24 -0.98 2.76 18.18
N GLY A 25 -1.63 1.63 18.51
CA GLY A 25 -2.93 1.59 19.18
C GLY A 25 -4.14 1.73 18.24
N LEU A 26 -3.95 1.55 16.93
CA LEU A 26 -5.07 1.49 15.99
C LEU A 26 -5.67 0.09 15.96
N ALA A 27 -7.00 0.00 15.86
CA ALA A 27 -7.65 -1.22 15.39
C ALA A 27 -7.36 -1.38 13.88
N VAL A 28 -7.08 -2.60 13.42
CA VAL A 28 -6.61 -2.82 12.05
C VAL A 28 -7.47 -3.84 11.29
N VAL A 29 -8.01 -3.43 10.16
CA VAL A 29 -8.62 -4.34 9.19
C VAL A 29 -7.54 -4.82 8.22
N VAL A 30 -7.26 -6.12 8.29
CA VAL A 30 -6.28 -6.83 7.47
C VAL A 30 -7.01 -7.34 6.22
N ASN A 31 -6.96 -6.57 5.12
CA ASN A 31 -7.53 -7.01 3.86
C ASN A 31 -6.57 -7.92 3.08
N TYR A 32 -7.13 -8.95 2.46
CA TYR A 32 -6.44 -9.88 1.57
C TYR A 32 -7.37 -10.34 0.44
N ALA A 33 -6.80 -10.91 -0.64
CA ALA A 33 -7.57 -11.43 -1.77
C ALA A 33 -7.70 -12.97 -1.76
N GLY A 34 -6.62 -13.70 -1.44
CA GLY A 34 -6.63 -15.18 -1.45
C GLY A 34 -5.66 -15.87 -0.48
N SER A 35 -5.06 -15.12 0.46
CA SER A 35 -4.12 -15.65 1.47
C SER A 35 -4.75 -15.72 2.87
N ASP A 36 -5.84 -16.47 3.05
CA ASP A 36 -6.59 -16.55 4.32
C ASP A 36 -5.69 -16.91 5.51
N GLY A 37 -4.80 -17.90 5.34
CA GLY A 37 -3.90 -18.36 6.40
C GLY A 37 -2.89 -17.30 6.83
N GLU A 38 -2.25 -16.61 5.88
CA GLU A 38 -1.32 -15.51 6.17
C GLU A 38 -2.05 -14.34 6.83
N ALA A 39 -3.25 -13.99 6.35
CA ALA A 39 -4.05 -12.91 6.93
C ALA A 39 -4.47 -13.22 8.38
N ALA A 40 -4.87 -14.47 8.66
CA ALA A 40 -5.20 -14.92 10.01
C ALA A 40 -4.00 -14.84 10.96
N GLN A 41 -2.79 -15.18 10.49
CA GLN A 41 -1.56 -15.03 11.28
C GLN A 41 -1.30 -13.58 11.66
N VAL A 42 -1.50 -12.64 10.72
CA VAL A 42 -1.35 -11.19 10.99
C VAL A 42 -2.36 -10.72 12.03
N VAL A 43 -3.62 -11.17 11.96
CA VAL A 43 -4.63 -10.87 12.99
C VAL A 43 -4.18 -11.38 14.35
N SER A 44 -3.78 -12.65 14.46
CA SER A 44 -3.33 -13.23 15.73
C SER A 44 -2.12 -12.50 16.32
N GLU A 45 -1.17 -12.09 15.49
CA GLU A 45 -0.01 -11.30 15.94
C GLU A 45 -0.41 -9.94 16.49
N ILE A 46 -1.33 -9.24 15.81
CA ILE A 46 -1.86 -7.95 16.27
C ILE A 46 -2.62 -8.09 17.60
N GLU A 47 -3.44 -9.15 17.73
CA GLU A 47 -4.19 -9.42 18.95
C GLU A 47 -3.28 -9.81 20.12
N ASN A 48 -2.25 -10.63 19.87
CA ASN A 48 -1.24 -10.98 20.87
C ASN A 48 -0.42 -9.77 21.33
N ALA A 49 -0.26 -8.75 20.48
CA ALA A 49 0.36 -7.48 20.83
C ALA A 49 -0.60 -6.51 21.58
N GLY A 50 -1.85 -6.91 21.81
CA GLY A 50 -2.82 -6.17 22.63
C GLY A 50 -3.67 -5.15 21.85
N SER A 51 -3.66 -5.17 20.52
CA SER A 51 -4.59 -4.37 19.70
C SER A 51 -5.72 -5.24 19.13
N ARG A 52 -6.64 -4.63 18.38
CA ARG A 52 -7.78 -5.31 17.76
C ARG A 52 -7.56 -5.44 16.26
N ALA A 53 -7.85 -6.60 15.69
CA ALA A 53 -7.79 -6.80 14.24
C ALA A 53 -9.00 -7.55 13.69
N LEU A 54 -9.24 -7.37 12.39
CA LEU A 54 -10.26 -8.10 11.63
C LEU A 54 -9.68 -8.46 10.26
N ALA A 55 -9.67 -9.74 9.90
CA ALA A 55 -9.34 -10.16 8.54
C ALA A 55 -10.58 -10.03 7.64
N VAL A 56 -10.42 -9.43 6.46
CA VAL A 56 -11.51 -9.29 5.48
C VAL A 56 -11.03 -9.63 4.08
N GLN A 57 -11.59 -10.71 3.52
CA GLN A 57 -11.37 -11.05 2.13
C GLN A 57 -12.13 -10.09 1.21
N ALA A 58 -11.40 -9.39 0.35
CA ALA A 58 -11.97 -8.52 -0.68
C ALA A 58 -10.94 -8.31 -1.79
N ASP A 59 -11.36 -8.49 -3.05
CA ASP A 59 -10.56 -8.09 -4.20
C ASP A 59 -10.70 -6.57 -4.42
N VAL A 60 -9.58 -5.85 -4.36
CA VAL A 60 -9.55 -4.40 -4.57
C VAL A 60 -10.02 -4.00 -5.97
N ALA A 61 -9.86 -4.86 -6.98
CA ALA A 61 -10.34 -4.61 -8.34
C ALA A 61 -11.89 -4.56 -8.41
N SER A 62 -12.58 -5.20 -7.47
CA SER A 62 -14.03 -5.23 -7.37
C SER A 62 -14.56 -4.10 -6.47
N ALA A 63 -15.30 -3.16 -7.06
CA ALA A 63 -15.86 -2.03 -6.32
C ALA A 63 -16.84 -2.46 -5.21
N SER A 64 -17.60 -3.54 -5.43
CA SER A 64 -18.52 -4.10 -4.42
C SER A 64 -17.78 -4.77 -3.27
N ASP A 65 -16.66 -5.43 -3.55
CA ASP A 65 -15.83 -6.02 -2.50
C ASP A 65 -15.16 -4.94 -1.65
N VAL A 66 -14.70 -3.85 -2.26
CA VAL A 66 -14.17 -2.69 -1.51
C VAL A 66 -15.27 -2.04 -0.67
N ALA A 67 -16.48 -1.88 -1.18
CA ALA A 67 -17.59 -1.36 -0.38
C ALA A 67 -17.87 -2.26 0.84
N ARG A 68 -17.94 -3.58 0.63
CA ARG A 68 -18.12 -4.58 1.70
C ARG A 68 -16.97 -4.57 2.71
N LEU A 69 -15.73 -4.36 2.27
CA LEU A 69 -14.57 -4.20 3.14
C LEU A 69 -14.77 -3.02 4.10
N PHE A 70 -15.22 -1.88 3.58
CA PHE A 70 -15.49 -0.70 4.41
C PHE A 70 -16.70 -0.91 5.33
N ASP A 71 -17.78 -1.55 4.85
CA ASP A 71 -18.94 -1.90 5.68
C ASP A 71 -18.54 -2.75 6.90
N GLN A 72 -17.70 -3.78 6.70
CA GLN A 72 -17.24 -4.64 7.78
C GLN A 72 -16.30 -3.90 8.75
N ALA A 73 -15.46 -2.99 8.25
CA ALA A 73 -14.61 -2.16 9.08
C ALA A 73 -15.45 -1.25 10.01
N GLU A 74 -16.47 -0.60 9.46
CA GLU A 74 -17.39 0.27 10.20
C GLU A 74 -18.21 -0.53 11.22
N ALA A 75 -18.70 -1.71 10.85
CA ALA A 75 -19.43 -2.58 11.77
C ALA A 75 -18.56 -3.03 12.97
N ALA A 76 -17.28 -3.33 12.74
CA ALA A 76 -16.39 -3.82 13.79
C ALA A 76 -15.83 -2.71 14.72
N PHE A 77 -15.57 -1.51 14.15
CA PHE A 77 -14.80 -0.46 14.83
C PHE A 77 -15.46 0.93 14.79
N ALA A 78 -16.72 1.03 14.37
CA ALA A 78 -17.57 2.24 14.36
C ALA A 78 -17.07 3.40 13.49
N GLY A 79 -16.03 3.21 12.68
CA GLY A 79 -15.55 4.18 11.69
C GLY A 79 -14.09 3.97 11.32
N ILE A 80 -13.61 4.81 10.41
CA ILE A 80 -12.33 4.63 9.71
C ILE A 80 -11.55 5.93 9.74
N ASP A 81 -10.28 5.87 10.14
CA ASP A 81 -9.42 7.05 10.31
C ASP A 81 -8.19 6.99 9.40
N VAL A 82 -7.73 5.78 9.03
CA VAL A 82 -6.57 5.56 8.17
C VAL A 82 -6.90 4.52 7.10
N VAL A 83 -6.52 4.78 5.85
CA VAL A 83 -6.60 3.81 4.75
C VAL A 83 -5.25 3.72 4.06
N VAL A 84 -4.68 2.51 4.03
CA VAL A 84 -3.44 2.20 3.32
C VAL A 84 -3.75 1.30 2.12
N SER A 85 -3.61 1.85 0.91
CA SER A 85 -3.77 1.13 -0.35
C SER A 85 -2.43 0.47 -0.75
N SER A 86 -2.13 -0.69 -0.17
CA SER A 86 -0.88 -1.43 -0.39
C SER A 86 -1.02 -2.67 -1.28
N ALA A 87 -2.25 -3.11 -1.59
CA ALA A 87 -2.45 -4.20 -2.54
C ALA A 87 -1.82 -3.86 -3.91
N GLY A 88 -1.13 -4.84 -4.50
CA GLY A 88 -0.47 -4.65 -5.78
C GLY A 88 0.17 -5.91 -6.31
N VAL A 89 0.32 -5.94 -7.63
CA VAL A 89 1.03 -6.98 -8.39
C VAL A 89 2.06 -6.32 -9.30
N MET A 90 3.04 -7.09 -9.73
CA MET A 90 4.11 -6.60 -10.59
C MET A 90 4.29 -7.56 -11.76
N THR A 91 4.22 -7.02 -12.96
CA THR A 91 4.64 -7.69 -14.18
C THR A 91 5.82 -6.90 -14.74
N THR A 92 6.90 -7.60 -15.05
CA THR A 92 8.08 -7.03 -15.71
C THR A 92 8.29 -7.72 -17.05
N GLY A 93 8.53 -6.96 -18.11
CA GLY A 93 8.75 -7.45 -19.46
C GLY A 93 8.86 -6.29 -20.45
N HIS A 94 9.56 -6.49 -21.57
CA HIS A 94 9.57 -5.47 -22.61
C HIS A 94 8.16 -5.27 -23.16
N ILE A 95 7.81 -4.05 -23.57
CA ILE A 95 6.44 -3.72 -23.98
C ILE A 95 5.89 -4.61 -25.10
N ALA A 96 6.76 -5.16 -25.95
CA ALA A 96 6.40 -6.06 -27.03
C ALA A 96 6.06 -7.50 -26.58
N GLU A 97 6.37 -7.85 -25.33
CA GLU A 97 6.26 -9.21 -24.76
C GLU A 97 5.13 -9.33 -23.74
N VAL A 98 4.51 -8.22 -23.34
CA VAL A 98 3.43 -8.20 -22.35
C VAL A 98 2.12 -8.55 -23.04
N GLY A 99 1.46 -9.62 -22.58
CA GLY A 99 0.15 -10.04 -23.08
C GLY A 99 -0.99 -9.23 -22.48
N ASP A 100 -2.16 -9.34 -23.12
CA ASP A 100 -3.37 -8.64 -22.70
C ASP A 100 -3.84 -9.08 -21.30
N ASP A 101 -3.71 -10.37 -20.96
CA ASP A 101 -4.08 -10.90 -19.64
C ASP A 101 -3.21 -10.30 -18.52
N GLU A 102 -1.90 -10.16 -18.74
CA GLU A 102 -1.03 -9.47 -17.79
C GLU A 102 -1.33 -7.97 -17.71
N PHE A 103 -1.64 -7.34 -18.84
CA PHE A 103 -2.05 -5.94 -18.89
C PHE A 103 -3.29 -5.71 -18.02
N ASP A 104 -4.36 -6.45 -18.27
CA ASP A 104 -5.63 -6.33 -17.57
C ASP A 104 -5.45 -6.59 -16.07
N ARG A 105 -4.73 -7.66 -15.70
CA ARG A 105 -4.45 -7.98 -14.30
C ARG A 105 -3.72 -6.86 -13.56
N VAL A 106 -2.66 -6.29 -14.14
CA VAL A 106 -1.87 -5.23 -13.48
C VAL A 106 -2.67 -3.93 -13.40
N ILE A 107 -3.42 -3.59 -14.44
CA ILE A 107 -4.30 -2.41 -14.45
C ILE A 107 -5.42 -2.55 -13.42
N ASP A 108 -6.09 -3.69 -13.38
CA ASP A 108 -7.21 -3.95 -12.48
C ASP A 108 -6.78 -3.92 -11.01
N VAL A 109 -5.66 -4.55 -10.67
CA VAL A 109 -5.20 -4.56 -9.27
C VAL A 109 -4.56 -3.22 -8.89
N ASN A 110 -3.59 -2.72 -9.66
CA ASN A 110 -2.79 -1.58 -9.20
C ASN A 110 -3.52 -0.25 -9.38
N LEU A 111 -4.16 -0.05 -10.54
CA LEU A 111 -4.82 1.21 -10.87
C LEU A 111 -6.29 1.20 -10.43
N ARG A 112 -7.12 0.30 -10.97
CA ARG A 112 -8.55 0.23 -10.61
C ARG A 112 -8.71 -0.09 -9.13
N GLY A 113 -7.89 -0.98 -8.57
CA GLY A 113 -7.91 -1.30 -7.16
C GLY A 113 -7.64 -0.09 -6.26
N THR A 114 -6.58 0.66 -6.54
CA THR A 114 -6.28 1.88 -5.78
C THR A 114 -7.36 2.94 -5.96
N PHE A 115 -7.90 3.10 -7.17
CA PHE A 115 -9.03 3.98 -7.43
C PHE A 115 -10.26 3.59 -6.60
N ASN A 116 -10.64 2.31 -6.57
CA ASN A 116 -11.79 1.84 -5.79
C ASN A 116 -11.60 2.12 -4.30
N VAL A 117 -10.41 1.81 -3.75
CA VAL A 117 -10.07 2.04 -2.35
C VAL A 117 -10.10 3.52 -2.00
N PHE A 118 -9.48 4.38 -2.82
CA PHE A 118 -9.46 5.82 -2.60
C PHE A 118 -10.84 6.45 -2.74
N ARG A 119 -11.64 6.01 -3.72
CA ARG A 119 -13.02 6.47 -3.91
C ARG A 119 -13.89 6.16 -2.71
N GLU A 120 -13.79 4.94 -2.18
CA GLU A 120 -14.58 4.56 -1.00
C GLU A 120 -14.07 5.26 0.27
N ALA A 121 -12.76 5.40 0.40
CA ALA A 121 -12.15 6.17 1.48
C ALA A 121 -12.59 7.64 1.48
N ALA A 122 -12.62 8.29 0.32
CA ALA A 122 -13.07 9.68 0.15
C ALA A 122 -14.50 9.91 0.66
N ARG A 123 -15.36 8.88 0.59
CA ARG A 123 -16.75 8.92 1.05
C ARG A 123 -16.91 8.68 2.55
N ARG A 124 -16.06 7.84 3.14
CA ARG A 124 -16.33 7.23 4.46
C ARG A 124 -15.30 7.52 5.55
N VAL A 125 -14.05 7.79 5.19
CA VAL A 125 -13.01 8.13 6.18
C VAL A 125 -13.47 9.38 6.93
N ARG A 126 -13.31 9.39 8.25
CA ARG A 126 -13.67 10.52 9.10
C ARG A 126 -12.84 11.76 8.74
N ASP A 127 -13.34 12.93 9.13
CA ASP A 127 -12.55 14.15 9.05
C ASP A 127 -11.25 14.00 9.86
N ASP A 128 -10.21 14.72 9.43
CA ASP A 128 -8.83 14.54 9.91
C ASP A 128 -8.22 13.15 9.67
N GLY A 129 -8.80 12.37 8.74
CA GLY A 129 -8.31 11.05 8.35
C GLY A 129 -7.05 11.08 7.47
N ARG A 130 -6.54 9.89 7.13
CA ARG A 130 -5.28 9.70 6.38
C ARG A 130 -5.46 8.67 5.28
N LEU A 131 -5.19 9.04 4.02
CA LEU A 131 -5.14 8.13 2.88
C LEU A 131 -3.69 8.00 2.42
N ILE A 132 -3.20 6.77 2.33
CA ILE A 132 -1.81 6.48 1.97
C ILE A 132 -1.81 5.43 0.86
N GLY A 133 -1.32 5.80 -0.32
CA GLY A 133 -1.09 4.87 -1.43
C GLY A 133 0.33 4.36 -1.49
N LEU A 134 0.55 3.24 -2.20
CA LEU A 134 1.88 2.74 -2.52
C LEU A 134 2.19 2.97 -4.00
N SER A 135 3.13 3.88 -4.27
CA SER A 135 3.80 4.09 -5.56
C SER A 135 5.07 3.21 -5.63
N SER A 136 6.07 3.60 -6.41
CA SER A 136 7.35 2.90 -6.53
C SER A 136 8.46 3.86 -6.96
N THR A 137 9.67 3.67 -6.42
CA THR A 137 10.88 4.37 -6.89
C THR A 137 11.27 3.98 -8.32
N THR A 138 10.75 2.88 -8.87
CA THR A 138 11.02 2.46 -10.26
C THR A 138 10.63 3.52 -11.30
N LEU A 139 9.71 4.43 -10.97
CA LEU A 139 9.36 5.60 -11.79
C LEU A 139 10.52 6.58 -11.98
N ALA A 140 11.44 6.67 -11.02
CA ALA A 140 12.64 7.50 -11.14
C ALA A 140 13.79 6.75 -11.83
N LEU A 141 13.86 5.43 -11.64
CA LEU A 141 14.93 4.60 -12.21
C LEU A 141 14.75 4.32 -13.70
N ASN A 142 13.51 4.34 -14.21
CA ASN A 142 13.20 4.15 -15.63
C ASN A 142 13.85 2.89 -16.25
N ALA A 143 13.93 1.81 -15.46
CA ALA A 143 14.56 0.57 -15.90
C ALA A 143 13.76 -0.08 -17.06
N PRO A 144 14.43 -0.62 -18.09
CA PRO A 144 13.78 -1.45 -19.10
C PRO A 144 12.97 -2.57 -18.48
N GLY A 145 11.82 -2.89 -19.07
CA GLY A 145 10.92 -3.93 -18.59
C GLY A 145 9.86 -3.47 -17.58
N TYR A 146 9.91 -2.23 -17.09
CA TYR A 146 8.97 -1.73 -16.06
C TYR A 146 7.86 -0.84 -16.61
N SER A 147 7.70 -0.72 -17.94
CA SER A 147 6.78 0.24 -18.56
C SER A 147 5.34 0.14 -18.05
N LEU A 148 4.73 -1.05 -18.10
CA LEU A 148 3.37 -1.30 -17.62
C LEU A 148 3.23 -1.04 -16.11
N TYR A 149 4.12 -1.63 -15.30
CA TYR A 149 4.09 -1.44 -13.85
C TYR A 149 4.22 0.04 -13.46
N ASN A 150 5.20 0.74 -14.05
CA ASN A 150 5.41 2.18 -13.85
C ASN A 150 4.19 2.99 -14.29
N ALA A 151 3.54 2.66 -15.40
CA ALA A 151 2.32 3.35 -15.82
C ALA A 151 1.24 3.30 -14.71
N THR A 152 1.04 2.14 -14.08
CA THR A 152 0.07 2.01 -12.97
C THR A 152 0.48 2.79 -11.74
N LYS A 153 1.75 2.78 -11.36
CA LYS A 153 2.24 3.55 -10.19
C LYS A 153 2.24 5.05 -10.45
N GLY A 154 2.53 5.48 -11.68
CA GLY A 154 2.41 6.88 -12.10
C GLY A 154 0.97 7.39 -11.99
N ALA A 155 -0.01 6.55 -12.34
CA ALA A 155 -1.42 6.88 -12.15
C ALA A 155 -1.81 7.00 -10.67
N VAL A 156 -1.27 6.17 -9.78
CA VAL A 156 -1.42 6.33 -8.32
C VAL A 156 -0.91 7.69 -7.85
N GLU A 157 0.28 8.11 -8.29
CA GLU A 157 0.81 9.44 -7.94
C GLU A 157 -0.05 10.58 -8.49
N GLY A 158 -0.61 10.40 -9.69
CA GLY A 158 -1.58 11.34 -10.28
C GLY A 158 -2.81 11.51 -9.39
N MET A 159 -3.42 10.39 -8.96
CA MET A 159 -4.57 10.40 -8.06
C MET A 159 -4.25 11.09 -6.74
N VAL A 160 -3.13 10.75 -6.08
CA VAL A 160 -2.74 11.34 -4.79
C VAL A 160 -2.71 12.87 -4.83
N ARG A 161 -2.10 13.45 -5.87
CA ARG A 161 -1.94 14.92 -5.98
C ARG A 161 -3.27 15.65 -6.11
N VAL A 162 -4.27 15.03 -6.76
CA VAL A 162 -5.59 15.63 -6.97
C VAL A 162 -6.52 15.36 -5.79
N VAL A 163 -6.62 14.11 -5.34
CA VAL A 163 -7.49 13.72 -4.21
C VAL A 163 -7.10 14.44 -2.92
N ALA A 164 -5.81 14.76 -2.72
CA ALA A 164 -5.35 15.61 -1.62
C ALA A 164 -6.04 16.98 -1.59
N LYS A 165 -6.29 17.58 -2.75
CA LYS A 165 -6.97 18.88 -2.87
C LYS A 165 -8.47 18.75 -2.68
N GLU A 166 -9.05 17.66 -3.18
CA GLU A 166 -10.49 17.36 -3.05
C GLU A 166 -10.89 17.15 -1.59
N LEU A 167 -10.03 16.50 -0.79
CA LEU A 167 -10.33 16.14 0.60
C LEU A 167 -9.73 17.07 1.65
N GLY A 168 -8.89 18.03 1.26
CA GLY A 168 -8.22 18.94 2.19
C GLY A 168 -9.17 19.77 3.06
N GLY A 169 -10.35 20.11 2.54
CA GLY A 169 -11.40 20.82 3.32
C GLY A 169 -11.95 20.01 4.51
N ARG A 170 -11.73 18.69 4.53
CA ARG A 170 -12.11 17.77 5.61
C ARG A 170 -10.94 17.46 6.56
N GLY A 171 -9.81 18.14 6.42
CA GLY A 171 -8.58 17.84 7.18
C GLY A 171 -7.92 16.50 6.81
N ILE A 172 -8.41 15.84 5.76
CA ILE A 172 -7.87 14.55 5.32
C ILE A 172 -6.58 14.78 4.52
N THR A 173 -5.50 14.13 4.92
CA THR A 173 -4.26 14.12 4.13
C THR A 173 -4.22 12.91 3.20
N VAL A 174 -3.67 13.12 2.01
CA VAL A 174 -3.55 12.07 0.98
C VAL A 174 -2.11 12.07 0.47
N ASN A 175 -1.40 10.96 0.64
CA ASN A 175 0.00 10.83 0.24
C ASN A 175 0.25 9.48 -0.42
N ALA A 176 1.40 9.32 -1.07
CA ALA A 176 1.93 8.00 -1.39
C ALA A 176 3.34 7.82 -0.87
N VAL A 177 3.65 6.58 -0.51
CA VAL A 177 5.02 6.12 -0.27
C VAL A 177 5.51 5.42 -1.53
N ALA A 178 6.72 5.72 -1.97
CA ALA A 178 7.38 5.14 -3.14
C ALA A 178 8.62 4.35 -2.69
N PRO A 179 8.47 3.08 -2.30
CA PRO A 179 9.58 2.24 -1.86
C PRO A 179 10.65 2.05 -2.93
N GLY A 180 11.90 1.86 -2.49
CA GLY A 180 12.94 1.24 -3.31
C GLY A 180 12.76 -0.28 -3.42
N PRO A 181 13.82 -1.02 -3.81
CA PRO A 181 13.87 -2.46 -3.67
C PRO A 181 13.68 -2.88 -2.21
N VAL A 182 12.62 -3.64 -1.90
CA VAL A 182 12.32 -4.14 -0.56
C VAL A 182 12.23 -5.65 -0.60
N GLU A 183 12.84 -6.32 0.38
CA GLU A 183 12.85 -7.77 0.51
C GLU A 183 11.44 -8.30 0.80
N THR A 184 10.69 -8.60 -0.26
CA THR A 184 9.33 -9.11 -0.22
C THR A 184 9.17 -10.20 -1.26
N GLY A 185 8.21 -11.11 -1.07
CA GLY A 185 7.87 -12.10 -2.09
C GLY A 185 7.56 -11.45 -3.46
N LEU A 186 6.83 -10.33 -3.48
CA LEU A 186 6.54 -9.58 -4.71
C LEU A 186 7.82 -9.14 -5.45
N PHE A 187 8.85 -8.74 -4.73
CA PHE A 187 10.10 -8.27 -5.32
C PHE A 187 11.03 -9.41 -5.73
N LEU A 188 11.15 -10.43 -4.88
CA LEU A 188 12.08 -11.54 -5.07
C LEU A 188 11.62 -12.54 -6.14
N ASP A 189 10.31 -12.64 -6.35
CA ASP A 189 9.75 -13.54 -7.37
C ASP A 189 10.29 -13.21 -8.78
N GLY A 190 10.73 -14.25 -9.49
CA GLY A 190 11.36 -14.14 -10.80
C GLY A 190 12.75 -13.48 -10.85
N LYS A 191 13.42 -13.24 -9.71
CA LYS A 191 14.79 -12.67 -9.69
C LYS A 191 15.85 -13.70 -9.36
N SER A 192 16.99 -13.59 -10.03
CA SER A 192 18.21 -14.35 -9.67
C SER A 192 18.89 -13.74 -8.45
N ASP A 193 19.69 -14.53 -7.72
CA ASP A 193 20.53 -14.03 -6.62
C ASP A 193 21.46 -12.89 -7.09
N ALA A 194 21.98 -12.99 -8.32
CA ALA A 194 22.80 -11.95 -8.92
C ALA A 194 22.03 -10.64 -9.13
N ASP A 195 20.77 -10.71 -9.56
CA ASP A 195 19.90 -9.53 -9.67
C ASP A 195 19.58 -8.92 -8.31
N VAL A 196 19.30 -9.76 -7.31
CA VAL A 196 19.04 -9.32 -5.94
C VAL A 196 20.26 -8.59 -5.37
N GLN A 197 21.45 -9.17 -5.49
CA GLN A 197 22.70 -8.54 -5.04
C GLN A 197 23.00 -7.24 -5.78
N ARG A 198 22.79 -7.22 -7.10
CA ARG A 198 22.94 -6.02 -7.92
C ARG A 198 22.01 -4.91 -7.44
N MET A 199 20.73 -5.21 -7.19
CA MET A 199 19.74 -4.22 -6.73
C MET A 199 20.03 -3.74 -5.31
N ALA A 200 20.43 -4.63 -4.39
CA ALA A 200 20.91 -4.26 -3.06
C ALA A 200 22.09 -3.30 -3.12
N GLY A 201 22.99 -3.50 -4.09
CA GLY A 201 24.15 -2.65 -4.34
C GLY A 201 23.84 -1.27 -4.92
N MET A 202 22.63 -1.01 -5.42
CA MET A 202 22.28 0.28 -6.03
C MET A 202 22.12 1.40 -5.00
N ALA A 203 21.54 1.10 -3.83
CA ALA A 203 21.42 2.09 -2.76
C ALA A 203 22.78 2.32 -2.07
N PRO A 204 23.09 3.57 -1.65
CA PRO A 204 24.25 3.88 -0.80
C PRO A 204 24.42 2.96 0.43
N GLN A 205 23.30 2.51 1.02
CA GLN A 205 23.31 1.62 2.20
C GLN A 205 23.64 0.15 1.88
N LYS A 206 23.79 -0.22 0.60
CA LYS A 206 24.20 -1.56 0.12
C LYS A 206 23.38 -2.72 0.68
N ARG A 207 22.07 -2.51 0.82
CA ARG A 207 21.09 -3.53 1.21
C ARG A 207 19.76 -3.29 0.50
N LEU A 208 18.93 -4.32 0.45
CA LEU A 208 17.50 -4.13 0.23
C LEU A 208 16.89 -3.41 1.44
N GLY A 209 15.84 -2.63 1.17
CA GLY A 209 14.93 -2.20 2.21
C GLY A 209 14.24 -3.40 2.86
N GLN A 210 13.84 -3.26 4.11
CA GLN A 210 12.97 -4.20 4.81
C GLN A 210 11.55 -3.63 4.82
N PRO A 211 10.51 -4.49 4.87
CA PRO A 211 9.12 -4.02 4.97
C PRO A 211 8.90 -2.99 6.08
N ASP A 212 9.61 -3.13 7.20
CA ASP A 212 9.53 -2.23 8.35
C ASP A 212 10.10 -0.83 8.07
N ASP A 213 11.10 -0.70 7.18
CA ASP A 213 11.60 0.61 6.75
C ASP A 213 10.49 1.44 6.09
N ILE A 214 9.57 0.77 5.39
CA ILE A 214 8.42 1.39 4.72
C ILE A 214 7.28 1.61 5.70
N ALA A 215 6.99 0.61 6.55
CA ALA A 215 5.92 0.69 7.53
C ALA A 215 6.11 1.84 8.52
N ALA A 216 7.35 2.12 8.94
CA ALA A 216 7.65 3.27 9.80
C ALA A 216 7.26 4.61 9.16
N LEU A 217 7.53 4.80 7.86
CA LEU A 217 7.13 6.00 7.13
C LEU A 217 5.60 6.08 6.96
N VAL A 218 4.94 4.95 6.63
CA VAL A 218 3.48 4.89 6.56
C VAL A 218 2.86 5.28 7.90
N ALA A 219 3.42 4.78 9.00
CA ALA A 219 2.92 5.07 10.34
C ALA A 219 3.13 6.55 10.72
N PHE A 220 4.24 7.17 10.31
CA PHE A 220 4.41 8.63 10.42
C PHE A 220 3.35 9.40 9.62
N LEU A 221 3.11 9.03 8.36
CA LEU A 221 2.07 9.67 7.53
C LEU A 221 0.65 9.47 8.08
N ALA A 222 0.41 8.38 8.81
CA ALA A 222 -0.86 8.09 9.47
C ALA A 222 -1.06 8.85 10.79
N SER A 223 -0.01 9.50 11.30
CA SER A 223 0.00 10.13 12.61
C SER A 223 -0.42 11.61 12.57
N PRO A 224 -0.76 12.21 13.72
CA PRO A 224 -1.03 13.65 13.81
C PRO A 224 0.20 14.51 13.45
N GLN A 225 1.41 14.01 13.65
CA GLN A 225 2.65 14.74 13.35
C GLN A 225 2.81 15.04 11.84
N ALA A 226 2.17 14.26 10.98
CA ALA A 226 2.15 14.47 9.54
C ALA A 226 0.94 15.28 9.04
N ALA A 227 0.20 15.99 9.90
CA ALA A 227 -1.01 16.73 9.52
C ALA A 227 -0.79 17.78 8.40
N TRP A 228 0.44 18.27 8.24
CA TRP A 228 0.81 19.21 7.16
C TRP A 228 1.43 18.56 5.92
N VAL A 229 1.56 17.23 5.92
CA VAL A 229 2.08 16.47 4.78
C VAL A 229 0.89 15.97 3.98
N SER A 230 0.58 16.61 2.86
CA SER A 230 -0.51 16.21 1.95
C SER A 230 -0.14 16.45 0.49
N GLY A 231 -0.61 15.58 -0.41
CA GLY A 231 -0.29 15.59 -1.83
C GLY A 231 1.14 15.14 -2.15
N GLN A 232 1.84 14.53 -1.19
CA GLN A 232 3.26 14.19 -1.32
C GLN A 232 3.46 12.76 -1.80
N ILE A 233 4.51 12.58 -2.60
CA ILE A 233 5.08 11.28 -2.95
C ILE A 233 6.42 11.16 -2.24
N VAL A 234 6.46 10.38 -1.17
CA VAL A 234 7.65 10.26 -0.32
C VAL A 234 8.42 8.99 -0.69
N ARG A 235 9.65 9.13 -1.17
CA ARG A 235 10.51 8.00 -1.52
C ARG A 235 11.26 7.47 -0.30
N ALA A 236 11.09 6.19 -0.01
CA ALA A 236 11.84 5.46 1.01
C ALA A 236 12.66 4.38 0.30
N ASN A 237 13.85 4.76 -0.16
CA ASN A 237 14.58 4.00 -1.19
C ASN A 237 16.09 3.91 -0.95
N GLY A 238 16.54 4.23 0.27
CA GLY A 238 17.95 4.15 0.65
C GLY A 238 18.86 5.15 -0.07
N GLY A 239 18.31 6.16 -0.76
CA GLY A 239 19.08 7.17 -1.51
C GLY A 239 19.43 6.75 -2.94
N ILE A 240 18.70 5.79 -3.51
CA ILE A 240 18.93 5.27 -4.87
C ILE A 240 18.51 6.24 -5.98
N ALA A 241 17.51 7.11 -5.74
CA ALA A 241 16.90 8.01 -6.72
C ALA A 241 16.23 9.22 -6.06
#